data_AF-A0A7R6SWV2-F1
#
_entry.id   AF-A0A7R6SWV2-F1
#
_cell.length_a   1.000
_cell.length_b   1.000
_cell.length_c   1.000
_cell.angle_alpha   90.00
_cell.angle_beta   90.00
_cell.angle_gamma   90.00
#
_symmetry.space_group_name_H-M   'P 1'
#
loop_
_entity.id
_entity.type
_entity.pdbx_description
1 polymer ?
#
loop_
_entity_poly.entity_id
_entity_poly.type
_entity_poly.pdbx_seq_one_letter_code
_entity_poly.pdbx_strand_id
1 'polypeptide(L)'
;MFEAHQPTADLSPSQTRHEDTSIDEQILDQIINSKTHNCPLRIWSSHGKRKDNLGKPNTFLFLYIEYKDHRNNSCYLCKELDSGLLLDHQFLIMLAESVLLKDISAQQTREWLSNNQ
;
A
#
# COMPACT_ATOMS: atom_id res chain seq x y z
N MET A 1 -10.04 -59.89 -31.45
CA MET A 1 -11.16 -59.58 -30.54
C MET A 1 -10.57 -58.87 -29.34
N PHE A 2 -11.06 -57.68 -29.04
CA PHE A 2 -10.33 -56.61 -28.34
C PHE A 2 -10.26 -56.80 -26.83
N GLU A 3 -9.10 -56.43 -26.29
CA GLU A 3 -8.71 -56.45 -24.88
C GLU A 3 -9.43 -55.36 -24.06
N ALA A 4 -9.61 -55.66 -22.77
CA ALA A 4 -10.29 -54.83 -21.80
C ALA A 4 -9.37 -53.71 -21.26
N HIS A 5 -9.87 -52.48 -21.24
CA HIS A 5 -9.34 -51.43 -20.37
C HIS A 5 -10.50 -50.68 -19.70
N GLN A 6 -10.65 -50.89 -18.40
CA GLN A 6 -11.39 -49.98 -17.51
C GLN A 6 -10.53 -48.73 -17.28
N PRO A 7 -11.09 -47.52 -17.34
CA PRO A 7 -10.43 -46.36 -16.77
C PRO A 7 -10.56 -46.41 -15.24
N THR A 8 -9.45 -46.65 -14.55
CA THR A 8 -9.31 -46.37 -13.11
C THR A 8 -9.53 -44.88 -12.89
N ALA A 9 -10.60 -44.54 -12.16
CA ALA A 9 -10.80 -43.20 -11.63
C ALA A 9 -9.65 -42.91 -10.64
N ASP A 10 -8.69 -42.12 -11.09
CA ASP A 10 -7.64 -41.56 -10.26
C ASP A 10 -8.29 -40.50 -9.35
N LEU A 11 -8.58 -40.90 -8.12
CA LEU A 11 -8.95 -39.98 -7.03
C LEU A 11 -7.70 -39.24 -6.59
N SER A 12 -7.19 -38.37 -7.47
CA SER A 12 -6.25 -37.34 -7.06
C SER A 12 -6.98 -36.40 -6.10
N PRO A 13 -6.54 -36.26 -4.83
CA PRO A 13 -7.09 -35.23 -3.96
C PRO A 13 -6.78 -33.91 -4.64
N SER A 14 -7.83 -33.27 -5.14
CA SER A 14 -7.75 -31.90 -5.61
C SER A 14 -7.23 -31.11 -4.42
N GLN A 15 -5.93 -30.79 -4.46
CA GLN A 15 -5.33 -29.82 -3.57
C GLN A 15 -6.26 -28.61 -3.66
N THR A 16 -7.02 -28.38 -2.60
CA THR A 16 -7.70 -27.13 -2.36
C THR A 16 -6.65 -26.07 -2.59
N ARG A 17 -6.77 -25.40 -3.75
CA ARG A 17 -6.07 -24.19 -4.06
C ARG A 17 -6.26 -23.33 -2.83
N HIS A 18 -5.21 -23.17 -2.03
CA HIS A 18 -5.04 -21.93 -1.31
C HIS A 18 -4.91 -20.91 -2.43
N GLU A 19 -6.06 -20.35 -2.83
CA GLU A 19 -6.12 -19.05 -3.46
C GLU A 19 -5.49 -18.11 -2.44
N ASP A 20 -4.16 -17.99 -2.50
CA ASP A 20 -3.44 -16.82 -2.03
C ASP A 20 -4.07 -15.66 -2.79
N THR A 21 -5.15 -15.13 -2.22
CA THR A 21 -5.86 -13.98 -2.72
C THR A 21 -4.91 -12.82 -2.50
N SER A 22 -4.21 -12.52 -3.58
CA SER A 22 -3.28 -11.41 -3.79
C SER A 22 -3.70 -10.18 -2.99
N ILE A 23 -3.08 -9.96 -1.84
CA ILE A 23 -3.25 -8.74 -1.02
C ILE A 23 -2.42 -7.60 -1.65
N ASP A 24 -2.58 -7.40 -2.96
CA ASP A 24 -1.96 -6.32 -3.75
C ASP A 24 -3.01 -5.28 -4.13
N GLU A 25 -4.01 -5.06 -3.27
CA GLU A 25 -4.93 -3.94 -3.42
C GLU A 25 -4.26 -2.66 -2.91
N GLN A 26 -3.42 -2.05 -3.74
CA GLN A 26 -2.99 -0.68 -3.56
C GLN A 26 -4.21 0.24 -3.76
N ILE A 27 -4.72 0.81 -2.67
CA ILE A 27 -5.90 1.72 -2.70
C ILE A 27 -5.55 3.05 -3.36
N LEU A 28 -4.29 3.48 -3.25
CA LEU A 28 -3.82 4.81 -3.60
C LEU A 28 -2.36 4.77 -4.12
N ASP A 29 -2.10 5.43 -5.24
CA ASP A 29 -0.77 5.90 -5.67
C ASP A 29 -0.96 7.13 -6.56
N GLN A 30 -0.71 8.31 -6.01
CA GLN A 30 -0.87 9.55 -6.77
C GLN A 30 -0.11 10.72 -6.13
N ILE A 31 -0.04 11.82 -6.88
CA ILE A 31 0.38 13.12 -6.37
C ILE A 31 -0.86 13.89 -5.93
N ILE A 32 -0.87 14.37 -4.69
CA ILE A 32 -1.90 15.28 -4.18
C ILE A 32 -1.29 16.67 -3.93
N ASN A 33 -2.10 17.72 -3.97
CA ASN A 33 -1.65 19.05 -3.56
C ASN A 33 -2.03 19.31 -2.11
N SER A 34 -1.07 19.19 -1.19
CA SER A 34 -1.30 19.36 0.24
C SER A 34 -1.57 20.83 0.58
N LYS A 35 -2.78 21.12 1.07
CA LYS A 35 -3.13 22.46 1.56
C LYS A 35 -2.30 22.89 2.76
N THR A 36 -1.98 21.95 3.65
CA THR A 36 -1.21 22.20 4.89
C THR A 36 0.20 22.71 4.61
N HIS A 37 0.86 22.18 3.58
CA HIS A 37 2.25 22.53 3.23
C HIS A 37 2.35 23.43 1.99
N ASN A 38 1.22 23.71 1.32
CA ASN A 38 1.14 24.48 0.09
C ASN A 38 2.07 23.97 -1.03
N CYS A 39 2.14 22.65 -1.20
CA CYS A 39 2.95 21.98 -2.21
C CYS A 39 2.39 20.58 -2.57
N PRO A 40 2.76 20.02 -3.74
CA PRO A 40 2.44 18.64 -4.06
C PRO A 40 3.19 17.67 -3.13
N LEU A 41 2.58 16.52 -2.87
CA LEU A 41 3.15 15.37 -2.17
C LEU A 41 2.88 14.11 -2.99
N ARG A 42 3.83 13.18 -3.04
CA ARG A 42 3.55 11.84 -3.56
C ARG A 42 3.05 10.98 -2.41
N ILE A 43 1.91 10.35 -2.59
CA ILE A 43 1.33 9.46 -1.59
C ILE A 43 0.96 8.14 -2.22
N TRP A 44 1.14 7.07 -1.47
CA TRP A 44 0.72 5.74 -1.90
C TRP A 44 0.41 4.86 -0.70
N SER A 45 -0.41 3.84 -0.90
CA SER A 45 -0.77 2.89 0.14
C SER A 45 -0.34 1.47 -0.22
N SER A 46 0.05 0.67 0.75
CA SER A 46 0.25 -0.78 0.55
C SER A 46 -0.34 -1.56 1.70
N HIS A 47 -0.81 -2.76 1.41
CA HIS A 47 -1.15 -3.72 2.46
C HIS A 47 0.11 -4.45 2.91
N GLY A 48 0.20 -4.72 4.20
CA GLY A 48 1.28 -5.52 4.77
C GLY A 48 0.81 -6.38 5.93
N LYS A 49 1.63 -7.35 6.31
CA LYS A 49 1.37 -8.26 7.43
C LYS A 49 2.33 -7.94 8.57
N ARG A 50 1.80 -7.75 9.77
CA ARG A 50 2.60 -7.56 10.99
C ARG A 50 2.11 -8.49 12.08
N LYS A 51 3.04 -9.07 12.84
CA LYS A 51 2.69 -9.88 14.00
C LYS A 51 2.37 -8.96 15.18
N ASP A 52 1.28 -9.25 15.88
CA ASP A 52 0.99 -8.62 17.17
C ASP A 52 1.90 -9.15 18.29
N ASN A 53 1.73 -8.62 19.50
CA ASN A 53 2.49 -9.03 20.68
C ASN A 53 2.26 -10.50 21.09
N LEU A 54 1.23 -11.15 20.55
CA LEU A 54 0.92 -12.57 20.76
C LEU A 54 1.43 -13.44 19.60
N GLY A 55 2.12 -12.84 18.62
CA GLY A 55 2.68 -13.51 17.45
C GLY A 55 1.67 -13.81 16.34
N LYS A 56 0.42 -13.33 16.44
CA LYS A 56 -0.60 -13.55 15.42
C LYS A 56 -0.41 -12.57 14.26
N PRO A 57 -0.46 -13.04 13.00
CA PRO A 57 -0.37 -12.15 11.84
C PRO A 57 -1.66 -11.36 11.68
N ASN A 58 -1.55 -10.04 11.67
CA ASN A 58 -2.63 -9.12 11.32
C ASN A 58 -2.26 -8.40 10.01
N THR A 59 -3.28 -8.13 9.21
CA THR A 59 -3.15 -7.31 8.00
C THR A 59 -3.33 -5.86 8.37
N PHE A 60 -2.44 -5.00 7.89
CA PHE A 60 -2.48 -3.56 8.07
C PHE A 60 -2.42 -2.87 6.72
N LEU A 61 -3.02 -1.69 6.65
CA LEU A 61 -2.79 -0.77 5.54
C LEU A 61 -1.73 0.24 5.97
N PHE A 62 -0.75 0.47 5.12
CA PHE A 62 0.28 1.46 5.32
C PHE A 62 0.09 2.59 4.33
N LEU A 63 0.04 3.83 4.81
CA LEU A 63 0.02 5.04 3.99
C LEU A 63 1.40 5.69 4.03
N TYR A 64 1.96 5.93 2.86
CA TYR A 64 3.27 6.53 2.70
C TYR A 64 3.14 7.90 2.07
N ILE A 65 3.95 8.84 2.55
CA ILE A 65 4.01 10.22 2.10
C ILE A 65 5.47 10.53 1.81
N GLU A 66 5.76 10.83 0.55
CA GLU A 66 7.11 11.17 0.07
C GLU A 66 7.21 12.65 -0.27
N TYR A 67 8.34 13.25 0.13
CA TYR A 67 8.61 14.67 -0.02
C TYR A 67 10.12 14.96 0.00
N LYS A 68 10.50 16.23 -0.23
CA LYS A 68 11.88 16.71 -0.08
C LYS A 68 12.03 17.57 1.19
N ASP A 69 13.09 17.34 1.95
CA ASP A 69 13.46 18.24 3.05
C ASP A 69 14.15 19.52 2.55
N HIS A 70 14.56 20.43 3.44
CA HIS A 70 15.31 21.64 3.05
C HIS A 70 16.73 21.39 2.50
N ARG A 71 17.29 20.19 2.71
CA ARG A 71 18.63 19.79 2.25
C ARG A 71 18.57 18.98 0.96
N ASN A 72 17.39 18.88 0.33
CA ASN A 72 17.10 18.14 -0.89
C ASN A 72 17.18 16.61 -0.74
N ASN A 73 17.14 16.12 0.49
CA ASN A 73 17.01 14.70 0.76
C ASN A 73 15.59 14.25 0.45
N SER A 74 15.46 13.03 -0.07
CA SER A 74 14.17 12.35 -0.14
C SER A 74 13.79 11.86 1.25
N CYS A 75 12.65 12.33 1.75
CA CYS A 75 12.06 11.91 3.00
C CYS A 75 10.79 11.11 2.72
N TYR A 76 10.54 10.12 3.58
CA TYR A 76 9.29 9.38 3.58
C TYR A 76 8.75 9.28 4.99
N LEU A 77 7.43 9.33 5.10
CA LEU A 77 6.70 9.09 6.34
C LEU A 77 5.69 7.98 6.10
N CYS A 78 5.68 6.99 6.99
CA CYS A 78 4.78 5.85 6.94
C CYS A 78 3.81 5.89 8.12
N LYS A 79 2.51 5.74 7.83
CA LYS A 79 1.42 5.61 8.79
C LYS A 79 0.82 4.22 8.68
N GLU A 80 0.91 3.47 9.76
CA GLU A 80 0.21 2.20 9.92
C GLU A 80 -1.25 2.46 10.31
N LEU A 81 -2.17 1.84 9.59
CA LEU A 81 -3.61 1.95 9.76
C LEU A 81 -4.20 0.56 10.01
N ASP A 82 -5.05 0.48 11.02
CA ASP A 82 -5.78 -0.73 11.35
C ASP A 82 -6.78 -1.06 10.23
N SER A 83 -6.71 -2.28 9.71
CA SER A 83 -7.60 -2.78 8.65
C SER A 83 -9.05 -2.97 9.11
N GLY A 84 -9.33 -2.88 10.43
CA GLY A 84 -10.69 -2.91 10.98
C GLY A 84 -11.51 -1.64 10.74
N LEU A 85 -10.88 -0.56 10.23
CA LEU A 85 -11.57 0.68 9.85
C LEU A 85 -11.93 0.65 8.36
N LEU A 86 -13.05 1.29 8.00
CA LEU A 86 -13.38 1.55 6.60
C LEU A 86 -12.44 2.65 6.07
N LEU A 87 -11.32 2.24 5.49
CA LEU A 87 -10.29 3.10 4.93
C LEU A 87 -10.54 3.27 3.43
N ASP A 88 -11.21 4.36 3.05
CA ASP A 88 -11.42 4.69 1.64
C ASP A 88 -10.35 5.67 1.11
N HIS A 89 -10.36 5.85 -0.20
CA HIS A 89 -9.44 6.74 -0.91
C HIS A 89 -9.50 8.19 -0.39
N GLN A 90 -10.68 8.71 -0.08
CA GLN A 90 -10.86 10.09 0.39
C GLN A 90 -10.29 10.28 1.79
N PHE A 91 -10.49 9.30 2.68
CA PHE A 91 -9.92 9.26 4.01
C PHE A 91 -8.39 9.29 3.97
N LEU A 92 -7.77 8.48 3.12
CA LEU A 92 -6.30 8.43 3.00
C LEU A 92 -5.71 9.75 2.53
N ILE A 93 -6.37 10.45 1.60
CA ILE A 93 -5.96 11.79 1.16
C ILE A 93 -6.07 12.78 2.31
N MET A 94 -7.21 12.82 3.01
CA MET A 94 -7.39 13.75 4.14
C MET A 94 -6.37 13.49 5.24
N LEU A 95 -6.09 12.22 5.54
CA LEU A 95 -5.06 11.84 6.50
C LEU A 95 -3.69 12.34 6.03
N ALA A 96 -3.30 12.08 4.78
CA ALA A 96 -2.03 12.54 4.23
C ALA A 96 -1.88 14.07 4.29
N GLU A 97 -2.94 14.81 3.98
CA GLU A 97 -2.93 16.28 4.06
C GLU A 97 -2.80 16.78 5.51
N SER A 98 -3.37 16.06 6.48
CA SER A 98 -3.38 16.47 7.89
C SER A 98 -2.05 16.24 8.62
N VAL A 99 -1.16 15.40 8.08
CA VAL A 99 0.12 15.10 8.74
C VAL A 99 1.03 16.33 8.69
N LEU A 100 1.61 16.71 9.84
CA LEU A 100 2.61 17.79 9.87
C LEU A 100 4.00 17.25 9.51
N LEU A 101 4.51 17.65 8.34
CA LEU A 101 5.86 17.34 7.87
C LEU A 101 6.79 18.50 8.28
N LYS A 102 7.54 18.32 9.37
CA LYS A 102 8.27 19.42 10.03
C LYS A 102 9.42 20.01 9.23
N ASP A 103 10.05 19.20 8.38
CA ASP A 103 11.27 19.50 7.65
C ASP A 103 11.03 19.70 6.14
N ILE A 104 9.77 19.68 5.70
CA ILE A 104 9.42 19.76 4.29
C ILE A 104 9.84 21.08 3.64
N SER A 105 10.48 20.95 2.48
CA SER A 105 10.74 22.05 1.58
C SER A 105 9.72 22.05 0.44
N ALA A 106 8.77 22.98 0.51
CA ALA A 106 7.74 23.14 -0.52
C ALA A 106 8.34 23.44 -1.91
N GLN A 107 9.45 24.18 -1.97
CA GLN A 107 10.14 24.46 -3.23
C GLN A 107 10.77 23.21 -3.82
N GLN A 108 11.61 22.51 -3.05
CA GLN A 108 12.35 21.35 -3.56
C GLN A 108 11.41 20.20 -3.87
N THR A 109 10.32 20.05 -3.10
CA THR A 109 9.29 19.04 -3.39
C THR A 109 8.56 19.35 -4.70
N ARG A 110 8.24 20.62 -4.97
CA ARG A 110 7.66 21.04 -6.27
C ARG A 110 8.60 20.74 -7.42
N GLU A 111 9.85 21.18 -7.34
CA GLU A 111 10.86 20.97 -8.39
C GLU A 111 11.11 19.48 -8.64
N TRP A 112 11.16 18.68 -7.58
CA TRP A 112 11.30 17.24 -7.68
C TRP A 112 10.11 16.60 -8.40
N LEU A 113 8.88 16.90 -8.00
CA LEU A 113 7.70 16.28 -8.60
C LEU A 113 7.39 16.80 -10.01
N SER A 114 7.71 18.06 -10.34
CA SER A 114 7.54 18.57 -11.71
C SER A 114 8.49 17.93 -12.71
N ASN A 115 9.68 17.50 -12.26
CA ASN A 115 10.70 16.89 -13.12
C ASN A 115 10.52 15.37 -13.29
N ASN A 116 9.65 14.74 -12.51
CA ASN A 116 9.40 13.29 -12.51
C ASN A 116 7.96 12.95 -12.95
N GLN A 117 7.26 13.89 -13.58
CA GLN A 117 6.00 13.68 -14.30
C GLN A 117 6.26 13.44 -15.78
#